data_AF-A0A084QK41-F1
#
_entry.id   AF-A0A084QK41-F1
#
_cell.length_a   1.000
_cell.length_b   1.000
_cell.length_c   1.000
_cell.angle_alpha   90.00
_cell.angle_beta   90.00
_cell.angle_gamma   90.00
#
_symmetry.space_group_name_H-M   'P 1'
#
loop_
_entity.id
_entity.type
_entity.pdbx_description
1 polymer ?
#
loop_
_entity_poly.entity_id
_entity_poly.type
_entity_poly.pdbx_seq_one_letter_code
_entity_poly.pdbx_strand_id
1 'polypeptide(L)'
;MAARRWPPRLWTSSSTVPLVASLGIIAVIYLAGAMSSWAYPAAALAALSYMRPAPVAAQDVDVQWYPSSQTRVNDLAGVLEGSGVWDFVFNSSVTPDGRYGVYNWCNMPHVRSSEYVKARDGFTLQYVEVIQRHHKRTVYHSNSFPVESYTWDCDDQGLYGYGEPFAGNRSARAYREGFVSPINPFQPSGFRGSCQFPQITEGGLDDSWQHGADLYGVYHDLLGFLPGRDGEYRDKVKYRVSNNLITSQVAGMLINGMWDTTEPFPVMSEQEGIDFLAPQYSCPRSSSLFNAIRSSSNPSWRNRTALTGSLFSTLDALSGVPPNDGGWHDTFDHYYDNLSARQCHAKPLPCRLVGGQNSTDCFTQDLADRVYRLGNWEYSQIYRGTPESLAASASSYGVWVAHLAEHLREVVAGTGETLYFHNVAHDGSMSRLMSVLQIDEMVWPGMGAEIVFELYKQDDEDAAPTPQPTPTGIVAPGCSRNNCLRQVIRQSASASSFCPGLTTSASTAVPTWAANCADAAQLSSACGCVVQPTATTTTTPAPSQTAAPSESGFYVRVLWNGQVFRSASPTLGLMDMVPVETLLAYFDGLVGRRASLVRANCA
;
A
#
# COMPACT_ATOMS: atom_id res chain seq x y z
N MET A 1 64.49 -2.38 -13.89
CA MET A 1 65.14 -1.48 -14.88
C MET A 1 64.04 -0.83 -15.71
N ALA A 2 64.07 0.51 -15.79
CA ALA A 2 63.39 1.47 -16.70
C ALA A 2 61.90 1.22 -17.01
N ALA A 3 60.92 1.95 -16.46
CA ALA A 3 60.61 3.39 -16.57
C ALA A 3 60.35 3.87 -18.00
N ARG A 4 59.10 4.29 -18.30
CA ARG A 4 58.75 5.68 -18.68
C ARG A 4 57.25 5.87 -18.88
N ARG A 5 56.86 7.12 -18.67
CA ARG A 5 55.55 7.70 -18.40
C ARG A 5 55.46 8.94 -19.32
N TRP A 6 54.23 9.39 -19.65
CA TRP A 6 53.81 10.74 -20.16
C TRP A 6 53.83 10.98 -21.69
N PRO A 7 53.13 12.02 -22.23
CA PRO A 7 51.74 12.51 -22.00
C PRO A 7 51.06 12.98 -23.35
N PRO A 8 49.91 13.70 -23.36
CA PRO A 8 49.12 14.01 -24.58
C PRO A 8 49.36 15.43 -25.15
N ARG A 9 48.82 15.71 -26.35
CA ARG A 9 48.71 17.08 -26.89
C ARG A 9 47.35 17.33 -27.55
N LEU A 10 46.70 18.39 -27.04
CA LEU A 10 45.70 19.23 -27.71
C LEU A 10 46.24 19.76 -29.04
N TRP A 11 45.37 20.24 -29.94
CA TRP A 11 45.58 21.46 -30.74
C TRP A 11 44.25 22.03 -31.24
N THR A 12 44.19 23.35 -31.25
CA THR A 12 43.06 24.24 -31.49
C THR A 12 42.98 24.71 -32.95
N SER A 13 41.92 25.48 -33.21
CA SER A 13 41.29 25.93 -34.45
C SER A 13 42.05 26.86 -35.42
N SER A 14 41.47 26.89 -36.63
CA SER A 14 41.18 28.03 -37.55
C SER A 14 42.23 28.55 -38.53
N SER A 15 41.91 28.48 -39.84
CA SER A 15 41.77 29.61 -40.79
C SER A 15 41.45 29.16 -42.25
N THR A 16 40.23 29.44 -42.72
CA THR A 16 39.80 30.11 -43.99
C THR A 16 40.86 30.41 -45.10
N VAL A 17 40.69 30.36 -46.44
CA VAL A 17 39.61 30.29 -47.49
C VAL A 17 40.23 29.73 -48.84
N PRO A 18 39.65 29.85 -50.07
CA PRO A 18 39.09 28.77 -50.90
C PRO A 18 39.88 28.42 -52.19
N LEU A 19 39.52 27.33 -52.89
CA LEU A 19 39.47 27.35 -54.36
C LEU A 19 38.61 26.22 -54.93
N VAL A 20 37.99 26.56 -56.06
CA VAL A 20 36.92 25.91 -56.81
C VAL A 20 37.46 24.87 -57.80
N ALA A 21 36.68 23.79 -58.04
CA ALA A 21 36.35 23.14 -59.33
C ALA A 21 36.26 21.59 -59.20
N SER A 22 35.04 21.04 -59.23
CA SER A 22 34.46 20.24 -60.37
C SER A 22 34.78 18.74 -60.26
N LEU A 23 33.87 17.74 -60.29
CA LEU A 23 32.54 17.53 -60.89
C LEU A 23 31.89 16.26 -60.26
N GLY A 24 30.55 16.17 -60.18
CA GLY A 24 29.86 14.87 -59.96
C GLY A 24 28.41 14.86 -59.45
N ILE A 25 27.45 15.38 -60.23
CA ILE A 25 26.04 14.94 -60.42
C ILE A 25 25.06 14.88 -59.22
N ILE A 26 24.00 15.72 -59.26
CA ILE A 26 22.54 15.42 -59.07
C ILE A 26 21.75 16.75 -59.10
N ALA A 27 20.71 16.87 -59.96
CA ALA A 27 19.44 17.58 -59.70
C ALA A 27 18.58 17.74 -60.98
N VAL A 28 17.26 17.52 -60.86
CA VAL A 28 16.21 17.96 -61.80
C VAL A 28 15.09 18.65 -61.00
N ILE A 29 14.49 19.69 -61.60
CA ILE A 29 13.86 20.88 -61.00
C ILE A 29 12.33 20.91 -61.24
N TYR A 30 11.65 21.77 -60.45
CA TYR A 30 10.47 22.64 -60.74
C TYR A 30 9.16 22.23 -60.04
N LEU A 31 8.20 23.11 -59.73
CA LEU A 31 8.05 24.49 -59.17
C LEU A 31 6.52 24.73 -59.13
N ALA A 32 6.06 25.67 -58.31
CA ALA A 32 4.69 25.80 -57.82
C ALA A 32 3.67 26.52 -58.75
N GLY A 33 2.37 26.26 -58.51
CA GLY A 33 1.37 27.35 -58.34
C GLY A 33 0.25 27.54 -59.38
N ALA A 34 -0.95 27.06 -59.05
CA ALA A 34 -2.31 27.62 -59.27
C ALA A 34 -2.90 27.79 -60.70
N MET A 35 -4.10 27.20 -60.92
CA MET A 35 -5.40 27.89 -61.14
C MET A 35 -6.47 26.98 -61.76
N SER A 36 -7.74 27.29 -61.44
CA SER A 36 -9.01 26.91 -62.08
C SER A 36 -9.72 25.59 -61.72
N SER A 37 -10.74 25.77 -60.88
CA SER A 37 -12.11 25.24 -60.96
C SER A 37 -12.46 24.23 -62.06
N TRP A 38 -13.21 23.17 -61.68
CA TRP A 38 -14.45 22.67 -62.29
C TRP A 38 -15.19 21.75 -61.31
N ALA A 39 -16.51 21.68 -61.47
CA ALA A 39 -17.47 21.19 -60.49
C ALA A 39 -18.07 19.81 -60.86
N TYR A 40 -18.59 19.14 -59.81
CA TYR A 40 -19.61 18.06 -59.76
C TYR A 40 -19.21 16.60 -60.09
N PRO A 41 -19.98 15.59 -59.60
CA PRO A 41 -20.91 15.56 -58.46
C PRO A 41 -20.70 14.36 -57.50
N ALA A 42 -21.40 14.47 -56.37
CA ALA A 42 -21.62 13.44 -55.37
C ALA A 42 -22.41 12.22 -55.90
N ALA A 43 -22.02 11.02 -55.45
CA ALA A 43 -22.95 9.94 -55.08
C ALA A 43 -22.17 8.75 -54.46
N ALA A 44 -22.81 8.10 -53.49
CA ALA A 44 -22.47 6.81 -52.87
C ALA A 44 -21.51 6.82 -51.66
N LEU A 45 -22.02 7.26 -50.51
CA LEU A 45 -21.69 6.64 -49.22
C LEU A 45 -23.00 6.31 -48.50
N ALA A 46 -23.39 5.05 -48.63
CA ALA A 46 -24.51 4.45 -47.93
C ALA A 46 -24.08 4.07 -46.49
N ALA A 47 -24.80 4.64 -45.53
CA ALA A 47 -25.16 4.08 -44.23
C ALA A 47 -24.25 2.99 -43.61
N LEU A 48 -23.20 3.43 -42.90
CA LEU A 48 -22.72 2.74 -41.70
C LEU A 48 -23.25 3.51 -40.50
N SER A 49 -24.39 3.05 -40.00
CA SER A 49 -24.98 3.47 -38.74
C SER A 49 -23.97 3.21 -37.63
N TYR A 50 -23.24 4.24 -37.19
CA TYR A 50 -22.58 4.22 -35.90
C TYR A 50 -23.67 4.07 -34.84
N MET A 51 -23.85 2.86 -34.31
CA MET A 51 -24.44 2.68 -32.99
C MET A 51 -23.51 3.40 -32.02
N ARG A 52 -23.80 4.68 -31.74
CA ARG A 52 -23.29 5.32 -30.54
C ARG A 52 -23.84 4.50 -29.38
N PRO A 53 -23.00 3.91 -28.50
CA PRO A 53 -23.52 3.42 -27.24
C PRO A 53 -24.26 4.58 -26.58
N ALA A 54 -25.50 4.31 -26.17
CA ALA A 54 -26.26 5.27 -25.39
C ALA A 54 -25.40 5.71 -24.19
N PRO A 55 -25.38 7.00 -23.82
CA PRO A 55 -24.77 7.41 -22.57
C PRO A 55 -25.56 6.67 -21.48
N VAL A 56 -24.95 5.63 -20.91
CA VAL A 56 -25.39 5.14 -19.61
C VAL A 56 -25.25 6.35 -18.71
N ALA A 57 -26.38 6.91 -18.28
CA ALA A 57 -26.37 7.94 -17.26
C ALA A 57 -25.55 7.35 -16.10
N ALA A 58 -24.41 7.96 -15.80
CA ALA A 58 -23.66 7.60 -14.61
C ALA A 58 -24.66 7.70 -13.46
N GLN A 59 -24.99 6.56 -12.84
CA GLN A 59 -25.58 6.63 -11.51
C GLN A 59 -24.69 7.56 -10.71
N ASP A 60 -25.32 8.51 -10.02
CA ASP A 60 -24.63 9.49 -9.19
C ASP A 60 -24.04 8.73 -8.00
N VAL A 61 -22.90 8.06 -8.22
CA VAL A 61 -22.24 7.26 -7.20
C VAL A 61 -21.53 8.22 -6.28
N ASP A 62 -21.86 8.10 -5.00
CA ASP A 62 -21.33 8.96 -3.98
C ASP A 62 -19.83 8.70 -3.76
N VAL A 63 -19.05 9.67 -4.25
CA VAL A 63 -17.59 9.75 -4.12
C VAL A 63 -17.14 10.81 -3.12
N GLN A 64 -18.06 11.28 -2.25
CA GLN A 64 -17.71 12.24 -1.21
C GLN A 64 -16.73 11.65 -0.20
N TRP A 65 -15.96 12.53 0.45
CA TRP A 65 -15.11 12.13 1.56
C TRP A 65 -15.95 11.94 2.82
N TYR A 66 -15.69 10.85 3.53
CA TYR A 66 -16.29 10.52 4.81
C TYR A 66 -15.22 10.47 5.90
N PRO A 67 -15.46 11.10 7.07
CA PRO A 67 -14.52 11.08 8.18
C PRO A 67 -14.30 9.66 8.70
N SER A 68 -13.06 9.38 9.10
CA SER A 68 -12.72 8.15 9.84
C SER A 68 -13.36 8.14 11.23
N SER A 69 -13.56 6.94 11.78
CA SER A 69 -13.92 6.77 13.19
C SER A 69 -12.89 7.45 14.11
N GLN A 70 -13.37 8.02 15.22
CA GLN A 70 -12.46 8.54 16.25
C GLN A 70 -11.86 7.37 17.03
N THR A 71 -10.54 7.26 17.01
CA THR A 71 -9.77 6.20 17.66
C THR A 71 -8.61 6.80 18.44
N ARG A 72 -7.92 5.96 19.20
CA ARG A 72 -6.68 6.34 19.90
C ARG A 72 -5.56 6.81 18.95
N VAL A 73 -5.63 6.48 17.66
CA VAL A 73 -4.61 6.85 16.66
C VAL A 73 -4.78 8.30 16.20
N ASN A 74 -6.01 8.80 16.10
CA ASN A 74 -6.29 10.17 15.64
C ASN A 74 -6.61 11.17 16.77
N ASP A 75 -6.61 10.72 18.02
CA ASP A 75 -6.62 11.58 19.22
C ASP A 75 -5.22 12.11 19.56
N LEU A 76 -4.95 13.38 19.21
CA LEU A 76 -3.65 14.00 19.43
C LEU A 76 -3.27 14.10 20.91
N ALA A 77 -4.23 14.34 21.81
CA ALA A 77 -3.95 14.47 23.24
C ALA A 77 -3.50 13.12 23.80
N GLY A 78 -4.26 12.06 23.53
CA GLY A 78 -3.91 10.69 23.89
C GLY A 78 -2.60 10.21 23.26
N VAL A 79 -2.29 10.62 22.03
CA VAL A 79 -1.00 10.33 21.37
C VAL A 79 0.19 10.94 22.11
N LEU A 80 0.06 12.20 22.56
CA LEU A 80 1.14 12.93 23.23
C LEU A 80 1.36 12.48 24.68
N GLU A 81 0.29 12.18 25.41
CA GLU A 81 0.32 11.87 26.84
C GLU A 81 0.30 10.37 27.14
N GLY A 82 -0.06 9.54 26.15
CA GLY A 82 -0.11 8.10 26.28
C GLY A 82 1.25 7.46 26.54
N SER A 83 1.24 6.20 26.98
CA SER A 83 2.43 5.36 27.14
C SER A 83 2.38 4.17 26.19
N GLY A 84 3.54 3.63 25.83
CA GLY A 84 3.65 2.46 24.95
C GLY A 84 3.08 2.68 23.54
N VAL A 85 2.78 1.61 22.83
CA VAL A 85 2.38 1.66 21.41
C VAL A 85 1.11 0.86 21.10
N TRP A 86 0.10 0.90 21.99
CA TRP A 86 -1.22 0.31 21.71
C TRP A 86 -1.22 -1.19 21.32
N ASP A 87 -0.29 -1.95 21.91
CA ASP A 87 0.04 -3.36 21.63
C ASP A 87 0.75 -3.63 20.28
N PHE A 88 1.12 -2.58 19.55
CA PHE A 88 1.86 -2.69 18.29
C PHE A 88 3.26 -3.26 18.53
N VAL A 89 3.78 -3.95 17.53
CA VAL A 89 5.12 -4.55 17.56
C VAL A 89 6.06 -3.73 16.67
N PHE A 90 7.23 -3.37 17.20
CA PHE A 90 8.26 -2.58 16.51
C PHE A 90 9.65 -3.24 16.56
N ASN A 91 9.80 -4.37 17.25
CA ASN A 91 11.08 -4.94 17.61
C ASN A 91 11.29 -6.39 17.16
N SER A 92 10.35 -6.96 16.38
CA SER A 92 10.46 -8.32 15.86
C SER A 92 9.57 -8.52 14.64
N SER A 93 10.07 -9.21 13.62
CA SER A 93 9.24 -9.68 12.49
C SER A 93 8.31 -10.83 12.90
N VAL A 94 8.55 -11.50 14.03
CA VAL A 94 7.76 -12.65 14.48
C VAL A 94 6.58 -12.18 15.32
N THR A 95 5.37 -12.50 14.85
CA THR A 95 4.13 -12.39 15.62
C THR A 95 3.64 -13.78 16.02
N PRO A 96 3.56 -14.11 17.33
CA PRO A 96 3.03 -15.40 17.76
C PRO A 96 1.60 -15.63 17.27
N ASP A 97 1.24 -16.87 16.90
CA ASP A 97 -0.07 -17.19 16.30
C ASP A 97 -1.27 -16.69 17.11
N GLY A 98 -1.24 -16.84 18.44
CA GLY A 98 -2.31 -16.35 19.32
C GLY A 98 -2.50 -14.83 19.34
N ARG A 99 -1.59 -14.08 18.71
CA ARG A 99 -1.62 -12.62 18.56
C ARG A 99 -1.59 -12.17 17.09
N TYR A 100 -1.63 -13.08 16.12
CA TYR A 100 -1.58 -12.74 14.70
C TYR A 100 -2.76 -11.83 14.33
N GLY A 101 -2.52 -10.89 13.41
CA GLY A 101 -3.46 -9.81 13.08
C GLY A 101 -3.29 -8.55 13.93
N VAL A 102 -2.39 -8.52 14.92
CA VAL A 102 -1.93 -7.27 15.54
C VAL A 102 -1.05 -6.49 14.56
N TYR A 103 -1.05 -5.17 14.64
CA TYR A 103 -0.12 -4.35 13.88
C TYR A 103 1.32 -4.66 14.31
N ASN A 104 2.14 -5.07 13.34
CA ASN A 104 3.55 -5.30 13.51
C ASN A 104 4.30 -4.52 12.42
N TRP A 105 4.95 -3.43 12.80
CA TRP A 105 5.69 -2.58 11.89
C TRP A 105 6.79 -3.35 11.12
N CYS A 106 7.39 -4.35 11.75
CA CYS A 106 8.49 -5.13 11.18
C CYS A 106 8.08 -6.11 10.09
N ASN A 107 6.90 -6.69 10.24
CA ASN A 107 6.31 -7.63 9.30
C ASN A 107 4.80 -7.65 9.58
N MET A 108 4.05 -6.88 8.79
CA MET A 108 2.61 -6.74 8.98
C MET A 108 1.90 -8.07 8.77
N PRO A 109 0.77 -8.32 9.47
CA PRO A 109 -0.06 -9.47 9.15
C PRO A 109 -0.48 -9.40 7.68
N HIS A 110 -0.69 -10.57 7.08
CA HIS A 110 -1.08 -10.72 5.69
C HIS A 110 -1.93 -11.99 5.54
N VAL A 111 -2.49 -12.18 4.35
CA VAL A 111 -3.26 -13.35 3.98
C VAL A 111 -2.41 -14.60 4.18
N ARG A 112 -2.86 -15.48 5.09
CA ARG A 112 -2.31 -16.82 5.30
C ARG A 112 -3.42 -17.82 5.67
N SER A 113 -3.19 -19.11 5.43
CA SER A 113 -4.24 -20.14 5.49
C SER A 113 -4.94 -20.28 6.83
N SER A 114 -4.26 -20.00 7.95
CA SER A 114 -4.81 -20.15 9.30
C SER A 114 -5.90 -19.13 9.66
N GLU A 115 -5.82 -17.91 9.14
CA GLU A 115 -6.77 -16.82 9.43
C GLU A 115 -7.72 -16.55 8.27
N TYR A 116 -7.40 -17.05 7.08
CA TYR A 116 -8.19 -16.78 5.89
C TYR A 116 -9.62 -17.35 6.01
N VAL A 117 -10.60 -16.47 5.81
CA VAL A 117 -12.02 -16.85 5.81
C VAL A 117 -12.46 -17.05 4.36
N LYS A 118 -12.84 -18.28 4.01
CA LYS A 118 -13.40 -18.57 2.68
C LYS A 118 -14.67 -17.76 2.45
N ALA A 119 -14.90 -17.37 1.20
CA ALA A 119 -16.20 -16.87 0.78
C ALA A 119 -17.28 -17.92 1.07
N ARG A 120 -18.52 -17.45 1.29
CA ARG A 120 -19.67 -18.35 1.45
C ARG A 120 -19.90 -19.18 0.18
N ASP A 121 -20.58 -20.30 0.32
CA ASP A 121 -21.00 -21.14 -0.82
C ASP A 121 -21.80 -20.31 -1.84
N GLY A 122 -21.68 -20.69 -3.12
CA GLY A 122 -22.27 -19.97 -4.24
C GLY A 122 -21.41 -18.81 -4.79
N PHE A 123 -20.17 -18.65 -4.31
CA PHE A 123 -19.20 -17.66 -4.82
C PHE A 123 -17.92 -18.34 -5.26
N THR A 124 -17.60 -18.22 -6.56
CA THR A 124 -16.39 -18.78 -7.15
C THR A 124 -15.38 -17.67 -7.43
N LEU A 125 -14.17 -17.78 -6.87
CA LEU A 125 -13.08 -16.81 -7.09
C LEU A 125 -12.61 -16.82 -8.55
N GLN A 126 -12.47 -15.64 -9.15
CA GLN A 126 -12.15 -15.45 -10.57
C GLN A 126 -10.81 -14.73 -10.79
N TYR A 127 -10.44 -13.80 -9.89
CA TYR A 127 -9.24 -12.98 -10.03
C TYR A 127 -8.75 -12.46 -8.69
N VAL A 128 -7.42 -12.31 -8.56
CA VAL A 128 -6.77 -11.71 -7.39
C VAL A 128 -5.76 -10.67 -7.83
N GLU A 129 -5.86 -9.45 -7.29
CA GLU A 129 -4.83 -8.43 -7.42
C GLU A 129 -4.33 -7.99 -6.06
N VAL A 130 -3.03 -8.14 -5.83
CA VAL A 130 -2.36 -7.77 -4.58
C VAL A 130 -1.52 -6.53 -4.83
N ILE A 131 -1.52 -5.62 -3.85
CA ILE A 131 -0.48 -4.63 -3.69
C ILE A 131 0.11 -4.72 -2.30
N GLN A 132 1.43 -4.81 -2.21
CA GLN A 132 2.16 -4.85 -0.95
C GLN A 132 3.19 -3.73 -0.86
N ARG A 133 3.50 -3.25 0.34
CA ARG A 133 4.72 -2.51 0.63
C ARG A 133 5.91 -3.48 0.55
N HIS A 134 7.08 -2.98 0.16
CA HIS A 134 8.33 -3.70 0.41
C HIS A 134 8.48 -4.14 1.88
N HIS A 135 9.34 -5.12 2.12
CA HIS A 135 9.63 -5.66 3.45
C HIS A 135 10.73 -4.88 4.19
N LYS A 136 11.10 -5.41 5.35
CA LYS A 136 12.06 -4.85 6.30
C LYS A 136 13.41 -4.50 5.66
N ARG A 137 13.79 -3.23 5.81
CA ARG A 137 14.98 -2.61 5.21
C ARG A 137 15.76 -1.78 6.22
N THR A 138 16.98 -1.41 5.87
CA THR A 138 17.68 -0.32 6.54
C THR A 138 16.89 0.99 6.44
N VAL A 139 17.27 1.99 7.22
CA VAL A 139 16.75 3.36 7.10
C VAL A 139 17.01 3.94 5.71
N TYR A 140 16.25 4.96 5.31
CA TYR A 140 16.70 5.85 4.24
C TYR A 140 17.93 6.65 4.67
N HIS A 141 18.83 6.95 3.72
CA HIS A 141 20.02 7.76 4.00
C HIS A 141 19.65 9.15 4.57
N SER A 142 18.61 9.80 4.00
CA SER A 142 18.07 11.08 4.48
C SER A 142 17.51 11.04 5.90
N ASN A 143 17.18 9.84 6.39
CA ASN A 143 16.58 9.60 7.70
C ASN A 143 17.64 9.13 8.71
N SER A 144 18.92 9.18 8.36
CA SER A 144 20.02 8.91 9.29
C SER A 144 20.37 10.17 10.08
N PHE A 145 20.72 10.05 11.36
CA PHE A 145 21.21 11.21 12.12
C PHE A 145 22.52 11.72 11.52
N PRO A 146 22.91 12.99 11.70
CA PRO A 146 24.11 13.54 11.07
C PRO A 146 25.37 12.71 11.33
N VAL A 147 25.49 12.16 12.55
CA VAL A 147 26.53 11.21 12.92
C VAL A 147 25.92 10.06 13.71
N GLU A 148 26.21 8.83 13.29
CA GLU A 148 25.73 7.62 13.94
C GLU A 148 26.79 6.99 14.86
N SER A 149 26.34 6.45 15.99
CA SER A 149 27.23 5.93 17.04
C SER A 149 27.78 4.52 16.76
N TYR A 150 27.23 3.84 15.76
CA TYR A 150 27.62 2.50 15.37
C TYR A 150 27.42 2.29 13.86
N THR A 151 27.99 1.21 13.33
CA THR A 151 27.85 0.84 11.92
C THR A 151 26.58 0.04 11.66
N TRP A 152 26.07 0.14 10.45
CA TRP A 152 25.13 -0.83 9.91
C TRP A 152 25.81 -1.58 8.77
N ASP A 153 26.11 -2.84 9.05
CA ASP A 153 26.76 -3.74 8.13
C ASP A 153 25.73 -4.74 7.59
N CYS A 154 25.84 -5.05 6.29
CA CYS A 154 24.93 -5.90 5.51
C CYS A 154 25.74 -6.99 4.79
N ASP A 155 26.59 -7.68 5.54
CA ASP A 155 27.53 -8.70 5.01
C ASP A 155 26.90 -10.10 4.91
N ASP A 156 25.62 -10.21 5.27
CA ASP A 156 24.79 -11.42 5.31
C ASP A 156 24.00 -11.68 4.03
N GLN A 157 24.12 -10.80 3.02
CA GLN A 157 23.34 -10.90 1.78
C GLN A 157 24.09 -10.35 0.57
N GLY A 158 23.69 -10.80 -0.62
CA GLY A 158 24.18 -10.27 -1.89
C GLY A 158 23.12 -9.44 -2.63
N LEU A 159 23.42 -8.19 -2.95
CA LEU A 159 22.58 -7.37 -3.83
C LEU A 159 22.92 -7.64 -5.29
N TYR A 160 22.16 -8.53 -5.93
CA TYR A 160 22.35 -8.89 -7.34
C TYR A 160 21.72 -7.85 -8.27
N GLY A 161 22.51 -7.34 -9.20
CA GLY A 161 22.11 -6.37 -10.22
C GLY A 161 22.92 -6.57 -11.48
N TYR A 162 22.72 -7.70 -12.14
CA TYR A 162 23.41 -8.08 -13.38
C TYR A 162 22.40 -8.24 -14.52
N GLY A 163 22.87 -8.07 -15.75
CA GLY A 163 22.12 -8.39 -16.97
C GLY A 163 22.67 -9.67 -17.61
N GLU A 164 21.81 -10.41 -18.31
CA GLU A 164 22.21 -11.52 -19.16
C GLU A 164 21.32 -11.59 -20.41
N PRO A 165 21.83 -12.08 -21.55
CA PRO A 165 20.99 -12.31 -22.72
C PRO A 165 20.05 -13.51 -22.49
N PHE A 166 18.84 -13.45 -23.06
CA PHE A 166 17.90 -14.59 -23.02
C PHE A 166 18.43 -15.85 -23.71
N ALA A 167 19.38 -15.69 -24.63
CA ALA A 167 20.04 -16.80 -25.32
C ALA A 167 21.56 -16.54 -25.44
N GLY A 168 22.36 -17.59 -25.23
CA GLY A 168 23.82 -17.55 -25.37
C GLY A 168 24.57 -17.56 -24.04
N ASN A 169 25.63 -16.73 -23.94
CA ASN A 169 26.51 -16.70 -22.78
C ASN A 169 25.76 -16.25 -21.51
N ARG A 170 25.97 -16.96 -20.40
CA ARG A 170 25.39 -16.64 -19.09
C ARG A 170 26.29 -15.70 -18.29
N SER A 171 25.68 -14.82 -17.51
CA SER A 171 26.40 -13.96 -16.58
C SER A 171 26.76 -14.74 -15.31
N ALA A 172 27.91 -14.44 -14.71
CA ALA A 172 28.18 -14.86 -13.34
C ALA A 172 27.20 -14.15 -12.40
N ARG A 173 26.80 -14.81 -11.30
CA ARG A 173 25.98 -14.22 -10.24
C ARG A 173 26.81 -13.23 -9.42
N ALA A 174 27.14 -12.09 -10.02
CA ALA A 174 27.86 -11.02 -9.35
C ALA A 174 26.89 -10.15 -8.55
N TYR A 175 27.26 -9.83 -7.31
CA TYR A 175 26.53 -8.90 -6.44
C TYR A 175 27.44 -7.73 -6.05
N ARG A 176 26.83 -6.65 -5.55
CA ARG A 176 27.57 -5.49 -5.03
C ARG A 176 27.86 -5.70 -3.55
N GLU A 177 29.15 -5.76 -3.21
CA GLU A 177 29.63 -5.74 -1.83
C GLU A 177 29.96 -4.29 -1.46
N GLY A 178 29.29 -3.74 -0.44
CA GLY A 178 29.57 -2.40 0.05
C GLY A 178 30.82 -2.40 0.92
N PHE A 179 31.64 -1.35 0.83
CA PHE A 179 32.84 -1.22 1.64
C PHE A 179 33.08 0.23 2.07
N VAL A 180 33.73 0.41 3.21
CA VAL A 180 34.21 1.71 3.68
C VAL A 180 35.73 1.75 3.55
N SER A 181 36.25 2.71 2.77
CA SER A 181 37.70 2.87 2.62
C SER A 181 38.31 3.54 3.86
N PRO A 182 39.33 2.93 4.51
CA PRO A 182 39.96 3.51 5.69
C PRO A 182 40.84 4.74 5.36
N ILE A 183 41.17 4.95 4.08
CA ILE A 183 42.01 6.06 3.61
C ILE A 183 41.22 7.16 2.90
N ASN A 184 39.91 6.96 2.66
CA ASN A 184 39.08 7.98 2.05
C ASN A 184 38.71 9.02 3.13
N PRO A 185 39.18 10.29 3.03
CA PRO A 185 38.87 11.29 4.04
C PRO A 185 37.42 11.80 3.96
N PHE A 186 36.70 11.50 2.87
CA PHE A 186 35.31 11.89 2.70
C PHE A 186 34.40 10.85 3.37
N GLN A 187 33.83 11.20 4.52
CA GLN A 187 32.83 10.39 5.21
C GLN A 187 31.44 10.96 4.94
N PRO A 188 30.48 10.15 4.46
CA PRO A 188 29.10 10.59 4.36
C PRO A 188 28.52 10.85 5.75
N SER A 189 27.53 11.75 5.81
CA SER A 189 26.65 11.89 6.98
C SER A 189 25.88 10.59 7.20
N GLY A 190 25.47 10.30 8.44
CA GLY A 190 24.63 9.13 8.72
C GLY A 190 25.39 7.87 9.12
N PHE A 191 24.75 6.73 8.84
CA PHE A 191 25.31 5.42 9.17
C PHE A 191 26.55 5.14 8.33
N ARG A 192 27.57 4.60 9.01
CA ARG A 192 28.73 3.97 8.37
C ARG A 192 28.49 2.46 8.29
N GLY A 193 29.25 1.77 7.44
CA GLY A 193 29.21 0.31 7.32
C GLY A 193 29.11 -0.15 5.87
N SER A 194 28.84 -1.44 5.67
CA SER A 194 28.75 -2.05 4.34
C SER A 194 27.39 -1.94 3.66
N CYS A 195 26.33 -1.48 4.35
CA CYS A 195 25.00 -1.31 3.73
C CYS A 195 24.95 -0.15 2.72
N GLN A 196 24.10 -0.30 1.70
CA GLN A 196 23.63 0.79 0.84
C GLN A 196 22.32 1.32 1.42
N PHE A 197 22.13 2.64 1.57
CA PHE A 197 20.93 3.15 2.24
C PHE A 197 19.96 3.81 1.25
N PRO A 198 18.69 3.36 1.16
CA PRO A 198 18.13 2.18 1.81
C PRO A 198 18.53 0.86 1.11
N GLN A 199 18.50 -0.25 1.84
CA GLN A 199 18.72 -1.62 1.35
C GLN A 199 17.78 -2.57 2.08
N ILE A 200 17.19 -3.53 1.34
CA ILE A 200 16.45 -4.65 1.96
C ILE A 200 17.42 -5.44 2.87
N THR A 201 16.94 -5.95 3.99
CA THR A 201 17.78 -6.78 4.89
C THR A 201 17.57 -8.26 4.64
N GLU A 202 18.49 -9.11 5.10
CA GLU A 202 18.30 -10.58 5.08
C GLU A 202 16.94 -10.96 5.69
N GLY A 203 16.63 -10.46 6.88
CA GLY A 203 15.31 -10.71 7.50
C GLY A 203 14.12 -10.18 6.68
N GLY A 204 14.29 -9.09 5.91
CA GLY A 204 13.26 -8.62 4.98
C GLY A 204 13.10 -9.50 3.73
N LEU A 205 14.17 -10.17 3.30
CA LEU A 205 14.12 -11.18 2.23
C LEU A 205 13.38 -12.44 2.73
N ASP A 206 13.65 -12.88 3.96
CA ASP A 206 12.94 -14.00 4.60
C ASP A 206 11.45 -13.69 4.82
N ASP A 207 11.14 -12.50 5.36
CA ASP A 207 9.76 -12.04 5.53
C ASP A 207 9.02 -12.03 4.17
N SER A 208 9.72 -11.66 3.08
CA SER A 208 9.16 -11.69 1.73
C SER A 208 8.95 -13.09 1.18
N TRP A 209 9.83 -14.03 1.48
CA TRP A 209 9.66 -15.43 1.09
C TRP A 209 8.43 -16.03 1.79
N GLN A 210 8.32 -15.82 3.10
CA GLN A 210 7.19 -16.29 3.88
C GLN A 210 5.87 -15.72 3.36
N HIS A 211 5.83 -14.43 3.04
CA HIS A 211 4.65 -13.79 2.47
C HIS A 211 4.23 -14.49 1.14
N GLY A 212 5.18 -14.81 0.26
CA GLY A 212 4.91 -15.59 -0.95
C GLY A 212 4.36 -16.99 -0.67
N ALA A 213 4.93 -17.69 0.31
CA ALA A 213 4.47 -19.01 0.73
C ALA A 213 3.05 -18.98 1.32
N ASP A 214 2.74 -17.97 2.13
CA ASP A 214 1.42 -17.79 2.75
C ASP A 214 0.34 -17.51 1.69
N LEU A 215 0.64 -16.67 0.69
CA LEU A 215 -0.26 -16.40 -0.43
C LEU A 215 -0.50 -17.66 -1.29
N TYR A 216 0.54 -18.47 -1.54
CA TYR A 216 0.38 -19.76 -2.21
C TYR A 216 -0.50 -20.71 -1.39
N GLY A 217 -0.28 -20.78 -0.08
CA GLY A 217 -1.07 -21.60 0.84
C GLY A 217 -2.55 -21.24 0.86
N VAL A 218 -2.90 -20.00 0.58
CA VAL A 218 -4.32 -19.59 0.43
C VAL A 218 -4.81 -19.85 -0.99
N TYR A 219 -4.19 -19.25 -2.00
CA TYR A 219 -4.77 -19.21 -3.33
C TYR A 219 -4.54 -20.50 -4.13
N HIS A 220 -3.55 -21.32 -3.79
CA HIS A 220 -3.40 -22.66 -4.35
C HIS A 220 -3.93 -23.71 -3.38
N ASP A 221 -3.30 -23.91 -2.22
CA ASP A 221 -3.58 -25.08 -1.37
C ASP A 221 -5.00 -25.07 -0.79
N LEU A 222 -5.45 -23.92 -0.27
CA LEU A 222 -6.74 -23.80 0.42
C LEU A 222 -7.92 -23.62 -0.54
N LEU A 223 -7.74 -22.86 -1.61
CA LEU A 223 -8.80 -22.47 -2.55
C LEU A 223 -8.77 -23.21 -3.89
N GLY A 224 -7.65 -23.81 -4.28
CA GLY A 224 -7.48 -24.43 -5.59
C GLY A 224 -7.62 -23.45 -6.77
N PHE A 225 -7.44 -22.15 -6.52
CA PHE A 225 -7.63 -21.10 -7.53
C PHE A 225 -6.43 -20.99 -8.48
N LEU A 226 -5.22 -20.99 -7.93
CA LEU A 226 -4.00 -20.93 -8.72
C LEU A 226 -3.58 -22.32 -9.22
N PRO A 227 -2.92 -22.41 -10.39
CA PRO A 227 -2.26 -23.65 -10.82
C PRO A 227 -1.18 -24.10 -9.82
N GLY A 228 -0.87 -25.39 -9.82
CA GLY A 228 0.26 -25.94 -9.06
C GLY A 228 1.62 -25.48 -9.60
N ARG A 229 2.66 -25.63 -8.79
CA ARG A 229 4.06 -25.30 -9.14
C ARG A 229 4.60 -26.05 -10.36
N ASP A 230 4.05 -27.22 -10.64
CA ASP A 230 4.34 -28.05 -11.83
C ASP A 230 3.45 -27.72 -13.04
N GLY A 231 2.45 -26.84 -12.87
CA GLY A 231 1.51 -26.42 -13.91
C GLY A 231 1.96 -25.17 -14.69
N GLU A 232 1.10 -24.72 -15.60
CA GLU A 232 1.34 -23.55 -16.46
C GLU A 232 0.91 -22.23 -15.78
N TYR A 233 1.59 -21.85 -14.70
CA TYR A 233 1.26 -20.63 -13.95
C TYR A 233 1.85 -19.34 -14.56
N ARG A 234 2.95 -19.42 -15.31
CA ARG A 234 3.74 -18.26 -15.78
C ARG A 234 2.97 -17.32 -16.70
N ASP A 235 2.01 -17.83 -17.45
CA ASP A 235 1.16 -17.01 -18.32
C ASP A 235 -0.08 -16.46 -17.59
N LYS A 236 -0.45 -17.07 -16.46
CA LYS A 236 -1.61 -16.70 -15.62
C LYS A 236 -1.27 -15.74 -14.49
N VAL A 237 0.02 -15.49 -14.26
CA VAL A 237 0.51 -14.74 -13.10
C VAL A 237 1.45 -13.64 -13.54
N LYS A 238 1.24 -12.42 -13.04
CA LYS A 238 2.03 -11.24 -13.38
C LYS A 238 2.52 -10.51 -12.13
N TYR A 239 3.74 -9.99 -12.18
CA TYR A 239 4.33 -9.19 -11.11
C TYR A 239 4.74 -7.82 -11.64
N ARG A 240 4.55 -6.79 -10.81
CA ARG A 240 5.00 -5.43 -11.05
C ARG A 240 5.76 -4.89 -9.85
N VAL A 241 6.82 -4.15 -10.12
CA VAL A 241 7.65 -3.46 -9.12
C VAL A 241 7.86 -2.01 -9.51
N SER A 242 8.06 -1.16 -8.52
CA SER A 242 8.51 0.21 -8.77
C SER A 242 9.93 0.29 -9.31
N ASN A 243 10.37 1.48 -9.72
CA ASN A 243 11.79 1.70 -10.06
C ASN A 243 12.80 1.57 -8.91
N ASN A 244 12.36 1.55 -7.65
CA ASN A 244 13.25 1.30 -6.52
C ASN A 244 13.68 -0.19 -6.48
N LEU A 245 14.99 -0.46 -6.51
CA LEU A 245 15.54 -1.82 -6.54
C LEU A 245 15.09 -2.72 -5.38
N ILE A 246 14.77 -2.15 -4.20
CA ILE A 246 14.27 -2.92 -3.05
C ILE A 246 12.99 -3.68 -3.41
N THR A 247 12.09 -3.10 -4.19
CA THR A 247 10.84 -3.79 -4.55
C THR A 247 11.08 -4.96 -5.50
N SER A 248 12.13 -4.90 -6.33
CA SER A 248 12.56 -6.03 -7.17
C SER A 248 13.13 -7.18 -6.35
N GLN A 249 13.91 -6.86 -5.30
CA GLN A 249 14.49 -7.86 -4.40
C GLN A 249 13.40 -8.59 -3.60
N VAL A 250 12.42 -7.83 -3.10
CA VAL A 250 11.21 -8.37 -2.46
C VAL A 250 10.42 -9.25 -3.44
N ALA A 251 10.14 -8.77 -4.66
CA ALA A 251 9.43 -9.57 -5.66
C ALA A 251 10.14 -10.90 -5.95
N GLY A 252 11.48 -10.91 -6.04
CA GLY A 252 12.25 -12.13 -6.27
C GLY A 252 12.06 -13.19 -5.17
N MET A 253 12.12 -12.78 -3.90
CA MET A 253 11.91 -13.70 -2.78
C MET A 253 10.45 -14.14 -2.65
N LEU A 254 9.50 -13.25 -2.90
CA LEU A 254 8.08 -13.58 -2.92
C LEU A 254 7.76 -14.61 -4.02
N ILE A 255 8.28 -14.43 -5.22
CA ILE A 255 8.13 -15.39 -6.33
C ILE A 255 8.72 -16.75 -5.95
N ASN A 256 9.88 -16.76 -5.28
CA ASN A 256 10.46 -18.00 -4.78
C ASN A 256 9.59 -18.69 -3.73
N GLY A 257 9.08 -17.97 -2.73
CA GLY A 257 8.20 -18.54 -1.71
C GLY A 257 6.88 -19.07 -2.28
N MET A 258 6.33 -18.37 -3.27
CA MET A 258 5.10 -18.78 -3.92
C MET A 258 5.30 -20.00 -4.81
N TRP A 259 6.31 -19.98 -5.68
CA TRP A 259 6.46 -20.96 -6.78
C TRP A 259 7.58 -21.96 -6.63
N ASP A 260 8.40 -21.87 -5.57
CA ASP A 260 9.60 -22.70 -5.37
C ASP A 260 10.54 -22.70 -6.59
N THR A 261 10.79 -21.50 -7.14
CA THR A 261 11.57 -21.34 -8.36
C THR A 261 12.67 -20.29 -8.20
N THR A 262 13.81 -20.53 -8.83
CA THR A 262 14.90 -19.56 -9.03
C THR A 262 15.12 -19.23 -10.50
N GLU A 263 14.26 -19.76 -11.38
CA GLU A 263 14.33 -19.49 -12.81
C GLU A 263 13.90 -18.05 -13.12
N PRO A 264 14.40 -17.45 -14.22
CA PRO A 264 14.01 -16.10 -14.61
C PRO A 264 12.49 -15.92 -14.64
N PHE A 265 12.01 -14.85 -14.02
CA PHE A 265 10.59 -14.49 -13.99
C PHE A 265 10.44 -13.01 -14.39
N PRO A 266 9.61 -12.68 -15.39
CA PRO A 266 9.44 -11.29 -15.79
C PRO A 266 8.71 -10.50 -14.70
N VAL A 267 9.32 -9.42 -14.25
CA VAL A 267 8.72 -8.46 -13.33
C VAL A 267 8.64 -7.12 -14.05
N MET A 268 7.43 -6.58 -14.17
CA MET A 268 7.15 -5.37 -14.92
C MET A 268 7.57 -4.14 -14.11
N SER A 269 8.19 -3.17 -14.78
CA SER A 269 8.48 -1.86 -14.22
C SER A 269 8.25 -0.81 -15.31
N GLU A 270 7.69 0.33 -14.92
CA GLU A 270 7.43 1.44 -15.82
C GLU A 270 8.62 2.41 -15.85
N GLN A 271 8.64 3.38 -16.75
CA GLN A 271 9.70 4.37 -16.81
C GLN A 271 9.68 5.32 -15.59
N GLU A 272 10.86 5.67 -15.09
CA GLU A 272 11.03 6.67 -14.04
C GLU A 272 10.40 8.02 -14.43
N GLY A 273 9.74 8.65 -13.46
CA GLY A 273 9.03 9.92 -13.62
C GLY A 273 7.57 9.77 -14.05
N ILE A 274 7.16 8.57 -14.51
CA ILE A 274 5.75 8.28 -14.81
C ILE A 274 5.23 7.01 -14.13
N ASP A 275 6.09 6.24 -13.46
CA ASP A 275 5.71 5.04 -12.73
C ASP A 275 4.63 5.34 -11.68
N PHE A 276 3.41 4.91 -11.98
CA PHE A 276 2.26 5.16 -11.13
C PHE A 276 2.20 4.22 -9.91
N LEU A 277 3.04 3.19 -9.84
CA LEU A 277 3.16 2.35 -8.65
C LEU A 277 3.96 3.05 -7.53
N ALA A 278 4.94 3.89 -7.90
CA ALA A 278 5.69 4.77 -7.00
C ALA A 278 5.23 6.26 -7.08
N PRO A 279 3.92 6.47 -7.24
CA PRO A 279 3.26 7.67 -7.80
C PRO A 279 4.19 8.80 -8.29
N GLN A 280 4.94 8.56 -9.37
CA GLN A 280 6.01 9.47 -9.80
C GLN A 280 5.57 10.57 -10.79
N TYR A 281 4.39 10.42 -11.42
CA TYR A 281 3.92 11.43 -12.37
C TYR A 281 3.63 12.76 -11.66
N SER A 282 4.00 13.88 -12.32
CA SER A 282 3.78 15.21 -11.76
C SER A 282 2.30 15.52 -11.57
N CYS A 283 1.93 15.99 -10.38
CA CYS A 283 0.57 16.42 -10.08
C CYS A 283 0.57 17.61 -9.11
N PRO A 284 0.72 18.86 -9.61
CA PRO A 284 0.80 20.06 -8.78
C PRO A 284 -0.40 20.23 -7.84
N ARG A 285 -1.61 19.87 -8.29
CA ARG A 285 -2.81 19.89 -7.43
C ARG A 285 -2.68 18.97 -6.24
N SER A 286 -2.24 17.72 -6.44
CA SER A 286 -2.05 16.77 -5.34
C SER A 286 -1.01 17.29 -4.35
N SER A 287 0.12 17.79 -4.85
CA SER A 287 1.16 18.40 -4.02
C SER A 287 0.62 19.59 -3.21
N SER A 288 -0.16 20.47 -3.84
CA SER A 288 -0.79 21.61 -3.17
C SER A 288 -1.74 21.17 -2.05
N LEU A 289 -2.57 20.15 -2.29
CA LEU A 289 -3.50 19.61 -1.28
C LEU A 289 -2.76 18.97 -0.11
N PHE A 290 -1.76 18.12 -0.36
CA PHE A 290 -0.94 17.54 0.71
C PHE A 290 -0.16 18.60 1.50
N ASN A 291 0.29 19.67 0.83
CA ASN A 291 0.95 20.80 1.50
C ASN A 291 -0.06 21.59 2.36
N ALA A 292 -1.28 21.80 1.87
CA ALA A 292 -2.33 22.48 2.64
C ALA A 292 -2.69 21.72 3.91
N ILE A 293 -2.81 20.39 3.83
CA ILE A 293 -3.04 19.52 5.00
C ILE A 293 -1.93 19.68 6.03
N ARG A 294 -0.68 19.81 5.57
CA ARG A 294 0.52 19.93 6.42
C ARG A 294 0.93 21.37 6.72
N SER A 295 0.03 22.33 6.55
CA SER A 295 0.32 23.74 6.76
C SER A 295 -0.34 24.29 8.02
N SER A 296 0.07 25.49 8.44
CA SER A 296 -0.54 26.20 9.57
C SER A 296 -2.01 26.62 9.33
N SER A 297 -2.50 26.57 8.09
CA SER A 297 -3.92 26.82 7.80
C SER A 297 -4.80 25.67 8.25
N ASN A 298 -4.28 24.44 8.32
CA ASN A 298 -4.98 23.31 8.92
C ASN A 298 -4.90 23.42 10.46
N PRO A 299 -6.03 23.58 11.18
CA PRO A 299 -6.04 23.72 12.64
C PRO A 299 -5.45 22.51 13.37
N SER A 300 -5.71 21.29 12.90
CA SER A 300 -5.21 20.06 13.51
C SER A 300 -3.68 19.98 13.40
N TRP A 301 -3.15 20.28 12.22
CA TRP A 301 -1.71 20.30 11.98
C TRP A 301 -1.02 21.41 12.76
N ARG A 302 -1.58 22.63 12.75
CA ARG A 302 -1.08 23.76 13.55
C ARG A 302 -1.04 23.43 15.03
N ASN A 303 -2.07 22.79 15.57
CA ASN A 303 -2.12 22.39 16.98
C ASN A 303 -1.01 21.38 17.30
N ARG A 304 -0.83 20.36 16.45
CA ARG A 304 0.27 19.40 16.58
C ARG A 304 1.62 20.11 16.57
N THR A 305 1.87 21.00 15.62
CA THR A 305 3.13 21.77 15.55
C THR A 305 3.37 22.55 16.85
N ALA A 306 2.35 23.23 17.39
CA ALA A 306 2.48 23.98 18.64
C ALA A 306 2.83 23.09 19.84
N LEU A 307 2.23 21.90 19.93
CA LEU A 307 2.41 20.97 21.05
C LEU A 307 3.69 20.13 20.99
N THR A 308 4.32 20.01 19.82
CA THR A 308 5.47 19.11 19.60
C THR A 308 6.82 19.83 19.54
N GLY A 309 6.86 21.15 19.63
CA GLY A 309 8.12 21.92 19.56
C GLY A 309 9.17 21.52 20.59
N SER A 310 8.78 21.26 21.85
CA SER A 310 9.72 20.79 22.88
C SER A 310 10.22 19.37 22.64
N LEU A 311 9.39 18.53 22.01
CA LEU A 311 9.77 17.18 21.63
C LEU A 311 10.84 17.22 20.54
N PHE A 312 10.66 17.99 19.46
CA PHE A 312 11.69 18.18 18.43
C PHE A 312 13.01 18.68 19.03
N SER A 313 12.97 19.72 19.87
CA SER A 313 14.19 20.21 20.56
C SER A 313 14.91 19.12 21.38
N THR A 314 14.15 18.21 21.99
CA THR A 314 14.71 17.08 22.74
C THR A 314 15.34 16.06 21.80
N LEU A 315 14.65 15.71 20.71
CA LEU A 315 15.13 14.78 19.70
C LEU A 315 16.41 15.31 19.03
N ASP A 316 16.44 16.59 18.65
CA ASP A 316 17.59 17.27 18.05
C ASP A 316 18.81 17.28 18.99
N ALA A 317 18.59 17.56 20.27
CA ALA A 317 19.67 17.59 21.26
C ALA A 317 20.33 16.21 21.43
N LEU A 318 19.57 15.13 21.24
CA LEU A 318 20.06 13.75 21.32
C LEU A 318 20.65 13.25 19.99
N SER A 319 20.04 13.61 18.86
CA SER A 319 20.43 13.13 17.53
C SER A 319 21.53 13.97 16.86
N GLY A 320 21.68 15.23 17.27
CA GLY A 320 22.53 16.22 16.60
C GLY A 320 21.92 16.81 15.33
N VAL A 321 20.64 16.53 15.04
CA VAL A 321 19.91 17.12 13.90
C VAL A 321 19.83 18.65 14.06
N PRO A 322 20.11 19.44 13.01
CA PRO A 322 19.97 20.89 13.07
C PRO A 322 18.50 21.31 13.24
N PRO A 323 18.16 22.21 14.19
CA PRO A 323 16.77 22.67 14.41
C PRO A 323 16.13 23.42 13.22
N ASN A 324 16.93 23.81 12.23
CA ASN A 324 16.49 24.47 11.00
C ASN A 324 16.45 23.53 9.79
N ASP A 325 16.66 22.22 9.98
CA ASP A 325 16.53 21.24 8.92
C ASP A 325 15.03 20.99 8.64
N GLY A 326 14.54 21.57 7.55
CA GLY A 326 13.13 21.47 7.17
C GLY A 326 12.65 20.04 6.93
N GLY A 327 13.52 19.12 6.49
CA GLY A 327 13.15 17.72 6.26
C GLY A 327 12.80 16.99 7.56
N TRP A 328 13.55 17.26 8.62
CA TRP A 328 13.34 16.64 9.94
C TRP A 328 12.21 17.26 10.76
N HIS A 329 11.80 18.50 10.43
CA HIS A 329 10.86 19.28 11.23
C HIS A 329 9.49 19.50 10.57
N ASP A 330 9.30 19.00 9.35
CA ASP A 330 7.99 19.00 8.68
C ASP A 330 7.07 17.89 9.24
N THR A 331 7.64 16.70 9.46
CA THR A 331 6.96 15.52 9.99
C THR A 331 7.86 14.72 10.92
N PHE A 332 7.30 13.77 11.66
CA PHE A 332 8.07 12.79 12.44
C PHE A 332 8.64 11.65 11.58
N ASP A 333 8.47 11.67 10.24
CA ASP A 333 8.87 10.59 9.33
C ASP A 333 10.32 10.14 9.53
N HIS A 334 11.27 11.09 9.53
CA HIS A 334 12.68 10.77 9.65
C HIS A 334 13.01 10.13 11.01
N TYR A 335 12.47 10.69 12.11
CA TYR A 335 12.65 10.13 13.46
C TYR A 335 11.96 8.76 13.60
N TYR A 336 10.79 8.60 13.01
CA TYR A 336 10.03 7.35 13.02
C TYR A 336 10.79 6.25 12.27
N ASP A 337 11.16 6.47 11.00
CA ASP A 337 11.88 5.49 10.18
C ASP A 337 13.21 5.12 10.84
N ASN A 338 13.96 6.12 11.34
CA ASN A 338 15.24 5.89 12.02
C ASN A 338 15.08 4.97 13.24
N LEU A 339 14.24 5.38 14.19
CA LEU A 339 14.12 4.67 15.47
C LEU A 339 13.43 3.31 15.27
N SER A 340 12.35 3.26 14.50
CA SER A 340 11.60 2.01 14.28
C SER A 340 12.44 0.98 13.54
N ALA A 341 13.22 1.39 12.53
CA ALA A 341 14.11 0.47 11.83
C ALA A 341 15.20 -0.07 12.77
N ARG A 342 15.78 0.73 13.67
CA ARG A 342 16.75 0.21 14.66
C ARG A 342 16.15 -0.90 15.50
N GLN A 343 15.01 -0.62 16.13
CA GLN A 343 14.36 -1.60 17.01
C GLN A 343 13.97 -2.85 16.25
N CYS A 344 13.49 -2.68 15.02
CA CYS A 344 13.12 -3.79 14.18
C CYS A 344 14.30 -4.74 13.87
N HIS A 345 15.52 -4.20 13.81
CA HIS A 345 16.76 -4.94 13.58
C HIS A 345 17.52 -5.25 14.88
N ALA A 346 16.84 -5.19 16.04
CA ALA A 346 17.44 -5.38 17.36
C ALA A 346 18.68 -4.50 17.63
N LYS A 347 18.77 -3.34 16.96
CA LYS A 347 19.82 -2.35 17.20
C LYS A 347 19.39 -1.44 18.35
N PRO A 348 20.36 -0.99 19.19
CA PRO A 348 20.04 -0.17 20.35
C PRO A 348 19.50 1.20 19.93
N LEU A 349 18.66 1.78 20.78
CA LEU A 349 18.33 3.20 20.67
C LEU A 349 19.61 4.03 20.86
N PRO A 350 19.81 5.11 20.09
CA PRO A 350 21.06 5.85 20.09
C PRO A 350 21.20 6.74 21.33
N CYS A 351 22.43 7.11 21.63
CA CYS A 351 22.76 8.12 22.63
C CYS A 351 23.36 9.36 21.97
N ARG A 352 23.28 10.49 22.66
CA ARG A 352 23.94 11.71 22.22
C ARG A 352 25.44 11.46 22.07
N LEU A 353 26.01 11.96 20.97
CA LEU A 353 27.44 11.90 20.75
C LEU A 353 28.15 13.11 21.36
N VAL A 354 29.17 12.87 22.19
CA VAL A 354 30.09 13.88 22.73
C VAL A 354 31.51 13.48 22.32
N GLY A 355 32.17 14.33 21.52
CA GLY A 355 33.48 14.01 20.96
C GLY A 355 33.49 12.76 20.06
N GLY A 356 32.36 12.44 19.43
CA GLY A 356 32.20 11.26 18.59
C GLY A 356 31.99 9.94 19.34
N GLN A 357 31.75 9.99 20.65
CA GLN A 357 31.48 8.83 21.50
C GLN A 357 30.10 8.94 22.15
N ASN A 358 29.45 7.79 22.43
CA ASN A 358 28.18 7.77 23.15
C ASN A 358 28.32 8.41 24.53
N SER A 359 27.44 9.36 24.86
CA SER A 359 27.20 9.81 26.22
C SER A 359 26.22 8.88 26.94
N THR A 360 25.88 9.22 28.18
CA THR A 360 24.82 8.57 28.96
C THR A 360 23.42 9.13 28.68
N ASP A 361 23.31 10.21 27.90
CA ASP A 361 22.04 10.83 27.53
C ASP A 361 21.50 10.11 26.29
N CYS A 362 20.61 9.16 26.50
CA CYS A 362 20.11 8.27 25.45
C CYS A 362 18.64 8.48 25.13
N PHE A 363 18.26 8.14 23.90
CA PHE A 363 16.85 7.97 23.57
C PHE A 363 16.26 6.89 24.47
N THR A 364 15.20 7.24 25.20
CA THR A 364 14.44 6.30 26.02
C THR A 364 13.39 5.58 25.16
N GLN A 365 12.90 4.43 25.63
CA GLN A 365 11.80 3.74 24.96
C GLN A 365 10.55 4.62 24.90
N ASP A 366 10.23 5.35 25.97
CA ASP A 366 9.07 6.25 26.00
C ASP A 366 9.15 7.35 24.93
N LEU A 367 10.35 7.89 24.71
CA LEU A 367 10.60 8.87 23.65
C LEU A 367 10.39 8.26 22.26
N ALA A 368 10.91 7.05 22.03
CA ALA A 368 10.71 6.32 20.78
C ALA A 368 9.22 5.98 20.55
N ASP A 369 8.53 5.46 21.57
CA ASP A 369 7.11 5.13 21.52
C ASP A 369 6.26 6.37 21.20
N ARG A 370 6.62 7.53 21.77
CA ARG A 370 5.95 8.79 21.45
C ARG A 370 6.12 9.21 19.99
N VAL A 371 7.32 9.04 19.44
CA VAL A 371 7.57 9.24 18.00
C VAL A 371 6.71 8.27 17.17
N TYR A 372 6.60 7.00 17.58
CA TYR A 372 5.79 6.01 16.87
C TYR A 372 4.30 6.33 16.89
N ARG A 373 3.75 6.78 18.03
CA ARG A 373 2.36 7.23 18.12
C ARG A 373 2.13 8.46 17.22
N LEU A 374 3.08 9.40 17.21
CA LEU A 374 2.99 10.62 16.40
C LEU A 374 3.06 10.34 14.90
N GLY A 375 3.96 9.47 14.42
CA GLY A 375 4.01 9.12 13.00
C GLY A 375 2.73 8.43 12.53
N ASN A 376 2.12 7.58 13.36
CA ASN A 376 0.81 7.01 13.06
C ASN A 376 -0.31 8.07 13.02
N TRP A 377 -0.31 9.01 13.98
CA TRP A 377 -1.24 10.13 13.96
C TRP A 377 -1.08 11.00 12.71
N GLU A 378 0.16 11.32 12.32
CA GLU A 378 0.45 12.11 11.11
C GLU A 378 -0.06 11.42 9.86
N TYR A 379 0.15 10.11 9.69
CA TYR A 379 -0.42 9.37 8.57
C TYR A 379 -1.96 9.40 8.60
N SER A 380 -2.57 9.24 9.77
CA SER A 380 -4.02 9.41 9.90
C SER A 380 -4.49 10.80 9.47
N GLN A 381 -3.77 11.86 9.79
CA GLN A 381 -4.13 13.22 9.37
C GLN A 381 -3.88 13.48 7.90
N ILE A 382 -2.71 13.11 7.37
CA ILE A 382 -2.28 13.35 5.98
C ILE A 382 -3.21 12.65 4.99
N TYR A 383 -3.62 11.41 5.30
CA TYR A 383 -4.33 10.57 4.35
C TYR A 383 -5.82 10.39 4.64
N ARG A 384 -6.30 10.72 5.85
CA ARG A 384 -7.71 10.56 6.24
C ARG A 384 -8.26 11.70 7.13
N GLY A 385 -7.47 12.72 7.46
CA GLY A 385 -7.87 13.74 8.44
C GLY A 385 -8.80 14.80 7.89
N THR A 386 -8.80 15.01 6.58
CA THR A 386 -9.58 16.07 5.92
C THR A 386 -10.10 15.66 4.54
N PRO A 387 -11.13 16.34 4.00
CA PRO A 387 -11.63 16.08 2.64
C PRO A 387 -10.56 16.19 1.54
N GLU A 388 -9.59 17.07 1.70
CA GLU A 388 -8.48 17.25 0.77
C GLU A 388 -7.65 15.97 0.59
N SER A 389 -7.62 15.10 1.60
CA SER A 389 -6.82 13.87 1.59
C SER A 389 -7.26 12.90 0.48
N LEU A 390 -8.59 12.77 0.28
CA LEU A 390 -9.14 11.92 -0.77
C LEU A 390 -8.82 12.48 -2.16
N ALA A 391 -9.03 13.78 -2.37
CA ALA A 391 -8.72 14.42 -3.65
C ALA A 391 -7.21 14.37 -3.96
N ALA A 392 -6.34 14.55 -2.96
CA ALA A 392 -4.90 14.47 -3.13
C ALA A 392 -4.45 13.06 -3.52
N SER A 393 -4.98 12.04 -2.85
CA SER A 393 -4.65 10.63 -3.11
C SER A 393 -5.23 10.15 -4.44
N ALA A 394 -6.49 10.46 -4.76
CA ALA A 394 -7.11 10.14 -6.04
C ALA A 394 -6.36 10.79 -7.22
N SER A 395 -5.85 12.02 -7.04
CA SER A 395 -5.09 12.69 -8.10
C SER A 395 -3.68 12.10 -8.27
N SER A 396 -2.99 11.74 -7.19
CA SER A 396 -1.61 11.22 -7.26
C SER A 396 -1.50 9.71 -7.46
N TYR A 397 -2.57 8.94 -7.21
CA TYR A 397 -2.57 7.48 -7.35
C TYR A 397 -3.66 6.98 -8.30
N GLY A 398 -4.40 7.88 -8.94
CA GLY A 398 -5.56 7.54 -9.75
C GLY A 398 -5.24 6.74 -11.01
N VAL A 399 -4.01 6.83 -11.54
CA VAL A 399 -3.59 5.97 -12.66
C VAL A 399 -3.54 4.51 -12.22
N TRP A 400 -2.96 4.21 -11.04
CA TRP A 400 -2.97 2.85 -10.49
C TRP A 400 -4.40 2.34 -10.28
N VAL A 401 -5.26 3.17 -9.69
CA VAL A 401 -6.68 2.84 -9.45
C VAL A 401 -7.41 2.54 -10.76
N ALA A 402 -7.14 3.30 -11.82
CA ALA A 402 -7.73 3.08 -13.14
C ALA A 402 -7.25 1.77 -13.78
N HIS A 403 -6.01 1.35 -13.54
CA HIS A 403 -5.49 0.07 -14.02
C HIS A 403 -6.16 -1.12 -13.32
N LEU A 404 -6.26 -1.08 -11.98
CA LEU A 404 -7.04 -2.08 -11.22
C LEU A 404 -8.48 -2.17 -11.76
N ALA A 405 -9.13 -1.02 -11.96
CA ALA A 405 -10.48 -0.99 -12.51
C ALA A 405 -10.58 -1.60 -13.91
N GLU A 406 -9.57 -1.44 -14.77
CA GLU A 406 -9.56 -2.05 -16.10
C GLU A 406 -9.36 -3.56 -16.02
N HIS A 407 -8.44 -4.06 -15.19
CA HIS A 407 -8.25 -5.51 -15.00
C HIS A 407 -9.55 -6.18 -14.51
N LEU A 408 -10.25 -5.57 -13.54
CA LEU A 408 -11.55 -6.08 -13.07
C LEU A 408 -12.58 -6.13 -14.21
N ARG A 409 -12.64 -5.09 -15.06
CA ARG A 409 -13.54 -5.08 -16.23
C ARG A 409 -13.19 -6.15 -17.26
N GLU A 410 -11.90 -6.39 -17.51
CA GLU A 410 -11.45 -7.43 -18.43
C GLU A 410 -11.86 -8.83 -17.95
N VAL A 411 -11.77 -9.10 -16.64
CA VAL A 411 -12.24 -10.37 -16.07
C VAL A 411 -13.76 -10.50 -16.17
N VAL A 412 -14.52 -9.46 -15.81
CA VAL A 412 -15.99 -9.44 -15.95
C VAL A 412 -16.43 -9.64 -17.41
N ALA A 413 -15.68 -9.08 -18.37
CA ALA A 413 -15.94 -9.24 -19.80
C ALA A 413 -15.48 -10.59 -20.38
N GLY A 414 -14.78 -11.43 -19.59
CA GLY A 414 -14.21 -12.70 -20.04
C GLY A 414 -13.02 -12.55 -20.99
N THR A 415 -12.36 -11.38 -21.01
CA THR A 415 -11.18 -11.10 -21.84
C THR A 415 -9.87 -11.11 -21.05
N GLY A 416 -9.94 -11.16 -19.72
CA GLY A 416 -8.77 -11.24 -18.84
C GLY A 416 -8.15 -12.64 -18.85
N GLU A 417 -6.85 -12.73 -19.17
CA GLU A 417 -6.10 -14.00 -19.16
C GLU A 417 -5.30 -14.23 -17.86
N THR A 418 -5.08 -13.17 -17.08
CA THR A 418 -4.35 -13.19 -15.81
C THR A 418 -5.29 -13.56 -14.68
N LEU A 419 -4.90 -14.54 -13.86
CA LEU A 419 -5.60 -14.92 -12.63
C LEU A 419 -5.09 -14.14 -11.41
N TYR A 420 -3.79 -13.85 -11.40
CA TYR A 420 -3.13 -13.21 -10.26
C TYR A 420 -2.16 -12.13 -10.70
N PHE A 421 -2.34 -10.92 -10.16
CA PHE A 421 -1.47 -9.79 -10.39
C PHE A 421 -0.92 -9.27 -9.06
N HIS A 422 0.40 -9.10 -8.95
CA HIS A 422 1.02 -8.66 -7.70
C HIS A 422 1.91 -7.44 -7.90
N ASN A 423 1.64 -6.39 -7.13
CA ASN A 423 2.34 -5.13 -7.16
C ASN A 423 3.19 -4.96 -5.89
N VAL A 424 4.51 -4.75 -6.02
CA VAL A 424 5.40 -4.44 -4.88
C VAL A 424 5.76 -2.95 -4.90
N ALA A 425 5.32 -2.25 -3.87
CA ALA A 425 5.22 -0.81 -3.78
C ALA A 425 5.84 -0.25 -2.48
N HIS A 426 5.40 0.94 -2.09
CA HIS A 426 5.88 1.71 -0.95
C HIS A 426 4.74 2.02 0.01
N ASP A 427 5.07 2.41 1.24
CA ASP A 427 4.08 2.92 2.22
C ASP A 427 3.28 4.10 1.65
N GLY A 428 3.93 5.03 0.94
CA GLY A 428 3.25 6.14 0.27
C GLY A 428 2.21 5.68 -0.77
N SER A 429 2.44 4.56 -1.46
CA SER A 429 1.49 3.96 -2.39
C SER A 429 0.30 3.36 -1.64
N MET A 430 0.60 2.56 -0.60
CA MET A 430 -0.40 1.93 0.26
C MET A 430 -1.31 2.97 0.94
N SER A 431 -0.73 4.03 1.52
CA SER A 431 -1.47 5.09 2.20
C SER A 431 -2.40 5.86 1.27
N ARG A 432 -1.97 6.14 0.03
CA ARG A 432 -2.84 6.76 -0.98
C ARG A 432 -3.98 5.85 -1.39
N LEU A 433 -3.72 4.55 -1.58
CA LEU A 433 -4.77 3.60 -1.89
C LEU A 433 -5.78 3.46 -0.74
N MET A 434 -5.32 3.33 0.49
CA MET A 434 -6.19 3.32 1.67
C MET A 434 -6.97 4.62 1.82
N SER A 435 -6.39 5.76 1.43
CA SER A 435 -7.09 7.05 1.38
C SER A 435 -8.23 7.04 0.36
N VAL A 436 -7.96 6.54 -0.86
CA VAL A 436 -8.95 6.36 -1.94
C VAL A 436 -10.05 5.41 -1.52
N LEU A 437 -9.72 4.27 -0.91
CA LEU A 437 -10.70 3.31 -0.39
C LEU A 437 -11.38 3.77 0.90
N GLN A 438 -10.94 4.91 1.43
CA GLN A 438 -11.46 5.53 2.65
C GLN A 438 -11.37 4.66 3.90
N ILE A 439 -10.21 4.05 4.17
CA ILE A 439 -10.00 3.23 5.37
C ILE A 439 -10.49 3.93 6.64
N ASP A 440 -11.15 3.18 7.51
CA ASP A 440 -11.76 3.69 8.73
C ASP A 440 -10.73 4.00 9.83
N GLU A 441 -9.64 3.22 9.94
CA GLU A 441 -8.54 3.48 10.87
C GLU A 441 -7.21 3.48 10.09
N MET A 442 -6.66 4.67 9.87
CA MET A 442 -5.38 4.86 9.17
C MET A 442 -4.22 4.83 10.15
N VAL A 443 -3.24 3.98 9.86
CA VAL A 443 -1.94 3.89 10.52
C VAL A 443 -0.86 3.91 9.44
N TRP A 444 0.39 4.19 9.79
CA TRP A 444 1.48 4.06 8.83
C TRP A 444 1.57 2.60 8.38
N PRO A 445 1.47 2.27 7.08
CA PRO A 445 1.64 0.89 6.59
C PRO A 445 2.98 0.31 7.03
N GLY A 446 2.97 -0.73 7.88
CA GLY A 446 4.19 -1.45 8.26
C GLY A 446 4.85 -2.20 7.10
N MET A 447 6.03 -2.73 7.35
CA MET A 447 6.79 -3.50 6.36
C MET A 447 5.96 -4.70 5.92
N GLY A 448 5.91 -4.97 4.60
CA GLY A 448 5.11 -6.07 4.05
C GLY A 448 3.59 -5.87 4.09
N ALA A 449 3.08 -4.70 4.51
CA ALA A 449 1.64 -4.43 4.51
C ALA A 449 1.03 -4.68 3.14
N GLU A 450 -0.17 -5.26 3.08
CA GLU A 450 -0.83 -5.62 1.83
C GLU A 450 -2.30 -5.24 1.77
N ILE A 451 -2.77 -4.96 0.55
CA ILE A 451 -4.17 -4.87 0.19
C ILE A 451 -4.41 -5.88 -0.94
N VAL A 452 -5.40 -6.75 -0.74
CA VAL A 452 -5.79 -7.78 -1.71
C VAL A 452 -7.18 -7.44 -2.23
N PHE A 453 -7.34 -7.43 -3.54
CA PHE A 453 -8.63 -7.40 -4.22
C PHE A 453 -8.93 -8.78 -4.78
N GLU A 454 -10.02 -9.38 -4.31
CA GLU A 454 -10.51 -10.68 -4.77
C GLU A 454 -11.83 -10.47 -5.51
N LEU A 455 -11.91 -10.90 -6.76
CA LEU A 455 -13.11 -10.82 -7.58
C LEU A 455 -13.76 -12.20 -7.65
N TYR A 456 -15.00 -12.28 -7.22
CA TYR A 456 -15.83 -13.49 -7.21
C TYR A 456 -16.96 -13.36 -8.23
N LYS A 457 -17.39 -14.50 -8.77
CA LYS A 457 -18.64 -14.64 -9.51
C LYS A 457 -19.62 -15.43 -8.65
N GLN A 458 -20.85 -14.95 -8.53
CA GLN A 458 -21.92 -15.71 -7.90
C GLN A 458 -22.41 -16.80 -8.86
N ASP A 459 -22.58 -18.02 -8.35
CA ASP A 459 -23.04 -19.16 -9.15
C ASP A 459 -24.52 -19.00 -9.52
N ASP A 460 -24.91 -19.42 -10.74
CA ASP A 460 -26.23 -19.15 -11.32
C ASP A 460 -27.40 -19.80 -10.54
N GLU A 461 -27.15 -20.80 -9.69
CA GLU A 461 -28.17 -21.51 -8.89
C GLU A 461 -28.56 -20.80 -7.58
N ASP A 462 -27.74 -19.89 -7.06
CA ASP A 462 -27.96 -19.18 -5.79
C ASP A 462 -28.44 -17.72 -5.97
N ALA A 463 -28.96 -17.38 -7.15
CA ALA A 463 -29.55 -16.07 -7.44
C ALA A 463 -30.86 -15.78 -6.68
N ALA A 464 -31.37 -16.74 -5.89
CA ALA A 464 -32.49 -16.51 -4.99
C ALA A 464 -32.02 -15.72 -3.75
N PRO A 465 -32.71 -14.63 -3.36
CA PRO A 465 -32.30 -13.81 -2.23
C PRO A 465 -32.52 -14.58 -0.93
N THR A 466 -31.50 -15.29 -0.44
CA THR A 466 -31.41 -15.53 1.00
C THR A 466 -31.23 -14.17 1.67
N PRO A 467 -32.13 -13.76 2.58
CA PRO A 467 -32.01 -12.47 3.26
C PRO A 467 -30.62 -12.36 3.91
N GLN A 468 -29.89 -11.31 3.55
CA GLN A 468 -28.67 -10.92 4.25
C GLN A 468 -28.96 -10.88 5.75
N PRO A 469 -28.23 -11.61 6.61
CA PRO A 469 -28.19 -11.25 8.01
C PRO A 469 -27.54 -9.86 8.07
N THR A 470 -28.34 -8.86 8.47
CA THR A 470 -27.86 -7.53 8.81
C THR A 470 -26.67 -7.67 9.76
N PRO A 471 -25.49 -7.08 9.48
CA PRO A 471 -24.42 -7.06 10.46
C PRO A 471 -24.89 -6.23 11.64
N THR A 472 -25.33 -6.86 12.74
CA THR A 472 -25.63 -6.18 14.01
C THR A 472 -24.35 -5.78 14.75
N GLY A 473 -23.25 -5.59 14.03
CA GLY A 473 -21.91 -5.32 14.56
C GLY A 473 -21.69 -3.91 15.07
N ILE A 474 -22.70 -3.25 15.65
CA ILE A 474 -22.44 -2.09 16.50
C ILE A 474 -22.16 -2.64 17.90
N VAL A 475 -20.86 -2.84 18.19
CA VAL A 475 -20.41 -3.15 19.54
C VAL A 475 -20.77 -1.96 20.44
N ALA A 476 -21.57 -2.20 21.48
CA ALA A 476 -21.95 -1.14 22.42
C ALA A 476 -20.70 -0.49 23.08
N PRO A 477 -20.72 0.83 23.39
CA PRO A 477 -19.65 1.48 24.14
C PRO A 477 -19.45 0.80 25.51
N GLY A 478 -18.19 0.60 25.94
CA GLY A 478 -17.87 -0.01 27.25
C GLY A 478 -17.71 -1.54 27.24
N CYS A 479 -17.77 -2.18 26.07
CA CYS A 479 -17.59 -3.62 25.95
C CYS A 479 -16.12 -4.08 26.06
N SER A 480 -15.88 -5.12 26.86
CA SER A 480 -14.56 -5.74 27.00
C SER A 480 -14.17 -6.48 25.72
N ARG A 481 -13.10 -6.05 25.03
CA ARG A 481 -12.57 -6.65 23.79
C ARG A 481 -11.82 -7.99 24.03
N ASN A 482 -12.48 -8.93 24.70
CA ASN A 482 -11.93 -10.24 25.02
C ASN A 482 -12.21 -11.28 23.90
N ASN A 483 -11.62 -12.47 24.02
CA ASN A 483 -11.75 -13.52 23.00
C ASN A 483 -13.18 -14.06 22.86
N CYS A 484 -13.98 -14.02 23.94
CA CYS A 484 -15.41 -14.33 23.88
C CYS A 484 -16.16 -13.34 22.99
N LEU A 485 -16.02 -12.03 23.21
CA LEU A 485 -16.66 -11.01 22.36
C LEU A 485 -16.20 -11.10 20.90
N ARG A 486 -14.89 -11.33 20.66
CA ARG A 486 -14.37 -11.53 19.30
C ARG A 486 -15.00 -12.73 18.61
N GLN A 487 -15.17 -13.85 19.33
CA GLN A 487 -15.82 -15.03 18.76
C GLN A 487 -17.31 -14.80 18.51
N VAL A 488 -18.00 -14.12 19.43
CA VAL A 488 -19.42 -13.76 19.25
C VAL A 488 -19.62 -12.84 18.03
N ILE A 489 -18.70 -11.90 17.79
CA ILE A 489 -18.69 -11.06 16.58
C ILE A 489 -18.41 -11.90 15.32
N ARG A 490 -17.40 -12.78 15.37
CA ARG A 490 -17.04 -13.67 14.24
C ARG A 490 -18.15 -14.66 13.89
N GLN A 491 -18.97 -15.05 14.87
CA GLN A 491 -20.08 -15.99 14.74
C GLN A 491 -21.42 -15.24 14.77
N SER A 492 -21.52 -14.11 14.07
CA SER A 492 -22.64 -13.17 14.15
C SER A 492 -24.01 -13.80 13.84
N ALA A 493 -24.09 -14.78 12.93
CA ALA A 493 -25.31 -15.52 12.62
C ALA A 493 -25.77 -16.44 13.77
N SER A 494 -24.82 -17.11 14.42
CA SER A 494 -25.08 -17.93 15.62
C SER A 494 -25.43 -17.04 16.82
N ALA A 495 -24.78 -15.89 16.94
CA ALA A 495 -25.04 -14.92 17.98
C ALA A 495 -26.42 -14.24 17.83
N SER A 496 -26.81 -13.85 16.62
CA SER A 496 -28.10 -13.18 16.36
C SER A 496 -29.30 -14.08 16.61
N SER A 497 -29.15 -15.39 16.41
CA SER A 497 -30.19 -16.38 16.76
C SER A 497 -30.19 -16.76 18.25
N PHE A 498 -29.02 -16.82 18.88
CA PHE A 498 -28.88 -17.28 20.27
C PHE A 498 -29.07 -16.18 21.32
N CYS A 499 -28.45 -15.01 21.13
CA CYS A 499 -28.39 -13.94 22.14
C CYS A 499 -29.75 -13.39 22.59
N PRO A 500 -30.77 -13.23 21.72
CA PRO A 500 -32.10 -12.78 22.15
C PRO A 500 -32.80 -13.75 23.12
N GLY A 501 -32.45 -15.03 23.09
CA GLY A 501 -33.02 -16.07 23.96
C GLY A 501 -32.23 -16.33 25.24
N LEU A 502 -31.08 -15.68 25.42
CA LEU A 502 -30.19 -15.93 26.55
C LEU A 502 -30.73 -15.23 27.81
N THR A 503 -31.29 -16.02 28.72
CA THR A 503 -31.64 -15.55 30.08
C THR A 503 -30.46 -15.80 31.01
N THR A 504 -30.18 -14.87 31.94
CA THR A 504 -29.05 -14.91 32.90
C THR A 504 -29.19 -15.98 33.98
N SER A 505 -29.70 -17.17 33.63
CA SER A 505 -29.75 -18.33 34.51
C SER A 505 -28.42 -19.10 34.41
N ALA A 506 -27.80 -19.35 35.56
CA ALA A 506 -26.48 -19.96 35.71
C ALA A 506 -26.36 -21.42 35.22
N SER A 507 -27.40 -21.97 34.60
CA SER A 507 -27.46 -23.35 34.09
C SER A 507 -27.40 -23.47 32.56
N THR A 508 -27.22 -22.38 31.83
CA THR A 508 -27.13 -22.44 30.36
C THR A 508 -25.72 -22.83 29.94
N ALA A 509 -25.56 -24.00 29.30
CA ALA A 509 -24.27 -24.42 28.75
C ALA A 509 -23.80 -23.45 27.66
N VAL A 510 -22.51 -23.09 27.67
CA VAL A 510 -21.91 -22.29 26.60
C VAL A 510 -21.95 -23.11 25.30
N PRO A 511 -22.57 -22.61 24.22
CA PRO A 511 -22.60 -23.31 22.95
C PRO A 511 -21.19 -23.52 22.39
N THR A 512 -20.98 -24.59 21.64
CA THR A 512 -19.69 -24.90 21.01
C THR A 512 -19.20 -23.80 20.08
N TRP A 513 -20.11 -23.08 19.41
CA TRP A 513 -19.77 -21.94 18.56
C TRP A 513 -19.22 -20.74 19.35
N ALA A 514 -19.39 -20.70 20.67
CA ALA A 514 -18.91 -19.65 21.58
C ALA A 514 -17.84 -20.16 22.58
N ALA A 515 -17.04 -21.16 22.18
CA ALA A 515 -16.07 -21.85 23.06
C ALA A 515 -15.02 -20.96 23.76
N ASN A 516 -14.74 -19.75 23.28
CA ASN A 516 -13.85 -18.77 23.91
C ASN A 516 -14.54 -17.95 25.02
N CYS A 517 -15.82 -18.22 25.29
CA CYS A 517 -16.52 -17.77 26.48
C CYS A 517 -16.34 -18.82 27.59
N ALA A 518 -15.68 -18.43 28.68
CA ALA A 518 -15.38 -19.31 29.81
C ALA A 518 -16.65 -19.79 30.52
N ASP A 519 -17.71 -18.97 30.52
CA ASP A 519 -18.99 -19.29 31.13
C ASP A 519 -20.15 -18.52 30.48
N ALA A 520 -21.38 -18.83 30.92
CA ALA A 520 -22.60 -18.19 30.46
C ALA A 520 -22.66 -16.69 30.80
N ALA A 521 -21.95 -16.23 31.83
CA ALA A 521 -21.91 -14.82 32.20
C ALA A 521 -21.06 -14.02 31.21
N GLN A 522 -19.92 -14.57 30.78
CA GLN A 522 -19.08 -13.98 29.74
C GLN A 522 -19.80 -13.95 28.38
N LEU A 523 -20.51 -15.04 28.03
CA LEU A 523 -21.35 -15.09 26.84
C LEU A 523 -22.51 -14.08 26.90
N SER A 524 -23.16 -13.95 28.06
CA SER A 524 -24.22 -12.96 28.28
C SER A 524 -23.72 -11.52 28.14
N SER A 525 -22.55 -11.23 28.70
CA SER A 525 -21.88 -9.94 28.52
C SER A 525 -21.56 -9.66 27.05
N ALA A 526 -21.02 -10.65 26.32
CA ALA A 526 -20.76 -10.52 24.89
C ALA A 526 -22.04 -10.35 24.06
N CYS A 527 -23.12 -11.06 24.41
CA CYS A 527 -24.43 -10.92 23.79
C CYS A 527 -25.05 -9.53 24.00
N GLY A 528 -24.96 -8.98 25.22
CA GLY A 528 -25.40 -7.62 25.53
C GLY A 528 -24.59 -6.54 24.80
N CYS A 529 -23.38 -6.88 24.34
CA CYS A 529 -22.54 -6.01 23.53
C CYS A 529 -22.89 -6.01 22.04
N VAL A 530 -23.63 -7.01 21.54
CA VAL A 530 -24.00 -7.15 20.12
C VAL A 530 -25.51 -7.04 19.87
N VAL A 531 -26.34 -7.02 20.92
CA VAL A 531 -27.80 -6.83 20.85
C VAL A 531 -28.19 -5.64 21.73
N GLN A 532 -28.58 -4.51 21.13
CA GLN A 532 -29.16 -3.37 21.88
C GLN A 532 -30.60 -3.68 22.32
N PRO A 533 -31.04 -3.29 23.53
CA PRO A 533 -32.45 -3.32 23.90
C PRO A 533 -33.23 -2.28 23.09
N THR A 534 -34.39 -2.66 22.59
CA THR A 534 -35.31 -1.83 21.81
C THR A 534 -35.59 -0.49 22.51
N ALA A 535 -35.13 0.62 21.92
CA ALA A 535 -35.48 1.97 22.34
C ALA A 535 -36.67 2.51 21.53
N THR A 536 -37.57 3.13 22.28
CA THR A 536 -38.85 3.75 21.94
C THR A 536 -38.79 4.69 20.73
N THR A 537 -39.82 4.59 19.90
CA THR A 537 -40.21 5.51 18.81
C THR A 537 -39.79 6.97 19.00
N THR A 538 -38.82 7.43 18.21
CA THR A 538 -38.74 8.82 17.76
C THR A 538 -38.03 8.87 16.40
N THR A 539 -38.76 9.32 15.38
CA THR A 539 -38.32 9.73 14.02
C THR A 539 -37.31 8.83 13.29
N THR A 540 -37.87 7.98 12.42
CA THR A 540 -37.24 7.24 11.33
C THR A 540 -36.11 8.01 10.61
N PRO A 541 -34.85 7.54 10.66
CA PRO A 541 -33.94 7.67 9.54
C PRO A 541 -34.40 6.68 8.45
N ALA A 542 -34.35 7.11 7.19
CA ALA A 542 -34.70 6.30 6.03
C ALA A 542 -34.02 4.90 6.09
N PRO A 543 -34.67 3.83 5.59
CA PRO A 543 -34.08 2.50 5.58
C PRO A 543 -32.75 2.54 4.82
N SER A 544 -31.70 2.06 5.48
CA SER A 544 -30.43 1.72 4.84
C SER A 544 -30.76 0.78 3.68
N GLN A 545 -30.48 1.23 2.46
CA GLN A 545 -30.69 0.44 1.26
C GLN A 545 -29.83 -0.81 1.40
N THR A 546 -30.47 -1.98 1.49
CA THR A 546 -29.82 -3.24 1.16
C THR A 546 -29.19 -3.05 -0.21
N ALA A 547 -27.86 -3.15 -0.30
CA ALA A 547 -27.15 -2.91 -1.55
C ALA A 547 -27.79 -3.78 -2.65
N ALA A 548 -28.11 -3.17 -3.79
CA ALA A 548 -28.68 -3.90 -4.91
C ALA A 548 -27.76 -5.08 -5.30
N PRO A 549 -28.30 -6.23 -5.71
CA PRO A 549 -27.49 -7.33 -6.22
C PRO A 549 -26.66 -6.88 -7.44
N SER A 550 -25.51 -7.52 -7.68
CA SER A 550 -24.67 -7.18 -8.83
C SER A 550 -25.39 -7.49 -10.13
N GLU A 551 -25.32 -6.56 -11.09
CA GLU A 551 -25.92 -6.73 -12.41
C GLU A 551 -25.17 -7.75 -13.27
N SER A 552 -23.84 -7.82 -13.12
CA SER A 552 -23.01 -8.83 -13.79
C SER A 552 -22.90 -10.15 -13.04
N GLY A 553 -23.38 -10.21 -11.80
CA GLY A 553 -23.17 -11.34 -10.89
C GLY A 553 -21.76 -11.42 -10.30
N PHE A 554 -20.96 -10.34 -10.43
CA PHE A 554 -19.60 -10.28 -9.89
C PHE A 554 -19.51 -9.38 -8.66
N TYR A 555 -18.68 -9.82 -7.72
CA TYR A 555 -18.53 -9.21 -6.41
C TYR A 555 -17.07 -9.12 -6.02
N VAL A 556 -16.68 -8.03 -5.35
CA VAL A 556 -15.32 -7.81 -4.88
C VAL A 556 -15.28 -7.92 -3.37
N ARG A 557 -14.30 -8.67 -2.87
CA ARG A 557 -13.84 -8.61 -1.48
C ARG A 557 -12.48 -7.94 -1.45
N VAL A 558 -12.28 -7.02 -0.50
CA VAL A 558 -10.99 -6.36 -0.29
C VAL A 558 -10.47 -6.72 1.08
N LEU A 559 -9.22 -7.15 1.17
CA LEU A 559 -8.54 -7.45 2.42
C LEU A 559 -7.44 -6.42 2.68
N TRP A 560 -7.33 -5.94 3.91
CA TRP A 560 -6.21 -5.18 4.45
C TRP A 560 -5.51 -6.08 5.47
N ASN A 561 -4.28 -6.52 5.15
CA ASN A 561 -3.47 -7.36 6.03
C ASN A 561 -4.20 -8.64 6.50
N GLY A 562 -4.80 -9.37 5.54
CA GLY A 562 -5.57 -10.58 5.80
C GLY A 562 -6.96 -10.39 6.44
N GLN A 563 -7.41 -9.16 6.70
CA GLN A 563 -8.74 -8.88 7.26
C GLN A 563 -9.61 -8.10 6.27
N VAL A 564 -10.93 -8.34 6.27
CA VAL A 564 -11.85 -7.59 5.41
C VAL A 564 -11.70 -6.08 5.64
N PHE A 565 -11.48 -5.35 4.54
CA PHE A 565 -11.28 -3.91 4.53
C PHE A 565 -12.56 -3.20 4.98
N ARG A 566 -12.42 -2.32 5.97
CA ARG A 566 -13.51 -1.44 6.43
C ARG A 566 -13.29 -0.03 5.92
N SER A 567 -14.18 0.42 5.04
CA SER A 567 -14.27 1.79 4.56
C SER A 567 -15.21 2.61 5.43
N ALA A 568 -14.88 3.88 5.63
CA ALA A 568 -15.77 4.87 6.20
C ALA A 568 -16.81 5.39 5.18
N SER A 569 -16.59 5.14 3.88
CA SER A 569 -17.56 5.48 2.85
C SER A 569 -18.80 4.60 2.97
N PRO A 570 -20.02 5.15 3.04
CA PRO A 570 -21.25 4.36 3.00
C PRO A 570 -21.39 3.56 1.69
N THR A 571 -20.80 4.03 0.59
CA THR A 571 -20.78 3.37 -0.71
C THR A 571 -20.00 2.06 -0.68
N LEU A 572 -18.86 2.03 0.03
CA LEU A 572 -17.97 0.85 0.07
C LEU A 572 -18.17 0.01 1.34
N GLY A 573 -18.47 0.65 2.47
CA GLY A 573 -18.75 0.01 3.75
C GLY A 573 -17.73 -1.05 4.17
N LEU A 574 -18.24 -2.19 4.63
CA LEU A 574 -17.42 -3.40 4.78
C LEU A 574 -17.26 -4.05 3.41
N MET A 575 -16.03 -4.12 2.91
CA MET A 575 -15.76 -4.56 1.54
C MET A 575 -15.70 -6.09 1.43
N ASP A 576 -16.81 -6.75 1.75
CA ASP A 576 -17.00 -8.21 1.63
C ASP A 576 -18.15 -8.49 0.67
N MET A 577 -17.80 -8.98 -0.53
CA MET A 577 -18.75 -9.20 -1.62
C MET A 577 -19.55 -7.95 -1.99
N VAL A 578 -18.86 -6.84 -2.21
CA VAL A 578 -19.45 -5.60 -2.75
C VAL A 578 -19.68 -5.80 -4.26
N PRO A 579 -20.85 -5.46 -4.83
CA PRO A 579 -21.05 -5.52 -6.28
C PRO A 579 -19.91 -4.83 -7.04
N VAL A 580 -19.34 -5.50 -8.05
CA VAL A 580 -18.17 -4.96 -8.76
C VAL A 580 -18.47 -3.60 -9.40
N GLU A 581 -19.72 -3.39 -9.84
CA GLU A 581 -20.19 -2.13 -10.42
C GLU A 581 -20.13 -0.97 -9.42
N THR A 582 -20.42 -1.23 -8.14
CA THR A 582 -20.32 -0.22 -7.07
C THR A 582 -18.87 0.25 -6.91
N LEU A 583 -17.91 -0.68 -6.87
CA LEU A 583 -16.49 -0.34 -6.77
C LEU A 583 -15.99 0.37 -8.03
N LEU A 584 -16.35 -0.13 -9.22
CA LEU A 584 -15.93 0.44 -10.50
C LEU A 584 -16.50 1.85 -10.71
N ALA A 585 -17.76 2.08 -10.34
CA ALA A 585 -18.38 3.40 -10.43
C ALA A 585 -17.80 4.37 -9.41
N TYR A 586 -17.46 3.90 -8.20
CA TYR A 586 -16.74 4.70 -7.20
C TYR A 586 -15.36 5.14 -7.73
N PHE A 587 -14.59 4.22 -8.31
CA PHE A 587 -13.31 4.54 -8.94
C PHE A 587 -13.47 5.48 -10.14
N ASP A 588 -14.41 5.20 -11.05
CA ASP A 588 -14.66 6.06 -12.22
C ASP A 588 -15.09 7.47 -11.82
N GLY A 589 -15.88 7.62 -10.75
CA GLY A 589 -16.28 8.94 -10.24
C GLY A 589 -15.11 9.75 -9.66
N LEU A 590 -14.10 9.08 -9.07
CA LEU A 590 -12.92 9.75 -8.53
C LEU A 590 -11.86 10.08 -9.59
N VAL A 591 -11.55 9.13 -10.47
CA VAL A 591 -10.36 9.20 -11.35
C VAL A 591 -10.70 9.21 -12.84
N GLY A 592 -11.97 8.99 -13.19
CA GLY A 592 -12.44 8.83 -14.55
C GLY A 592 -12.07 7.47 -15.13
N ARG A 593 -12.87 6.97 -16.07
CA ARG A 593 -12.49 5.78 -16.84
C ARG A 593 -11.14 5.99 -17.49
N ARG A 594 -10.25 4.99 -17.35
CA ARG A 594 -8.87 5.03 -17.87
C ARG A 594 -8.12 6.30 -17.45
N ALA A 595 -8.27 6.69 -16.18
CA ALA A 595 -7.63 7.86 -15.58
C ALA A 595 -7.93 9.20 -16.29
N SER A 596 -9.06 9.30 -17.01
CA SER A 596 -9.41 10.47 -17.82
C SER A 596 -9.55 11.77 -17.02
N LEU A 597 -9.87 11.71 -15.72
CA LEU A 597 -9.91 12.90 -14.85
C LEU A 597 -8.55 13.22 -14.23
N VAL A 598 -7.63 12.25 -14.13
CA VAL A 598 -6.32 12.45 -13.47
C VAL A 598 -5.51 13.51 -14.19
N ARG A 599 -5.41 13.44 -15.53
CA ARG A 599 -4.63 14.43 -16.30
C ARG A 599 -5.17 15.83 -16.12
N ALA A 600 -6.49 16.01 -16.14
CA ALA A 600 -7.12 17.32 -15.91
C ALA A 600 -6.93 17.80 -14.46
N ASN A 601 -6.97 16.88 -13.49
CA ASN A 601 -6.71 17.21 -12.09
C ASN A 601 -5.24 17.58 -11.82
N CYS A 602 -4.30 17.08 -12.62
CA CYS A 602 -2.86 17.31 -12.48
C CYS A 602 -2.30 18.35 -13.46
N ALA A 603 -3.14 19.01 -14.26
CA ALA A 603 -2.74 20.00 -15.27
C ALA A 603 -2.34 21.35 -14.66
#